data_AF-A0A4D9DGJ8-F1
#
_entry.id   AF-A0A4D9DGJ8-F1
#
_cell.length_a   1.000
_cell.length_b   1.000
_cell.length_c   1.000
_cell.angle_alpha   90.00
_cell.angle_beta   90.00
_cell.angle_gamma   90.00
#
_symmetry.space_group_name_H-M   'P 1'
#
loop_
_entity.id
_entity.type
_entity.pdbx_description
1 polymer ?
#
loop_
_entity_poly.entity_id
_entity_poly.type
_entity_poly.pdbx_seq_one_letter_code
_entity_poly.pdbx_strand_id
1 'polypeptide(L)'
;MLTRRLGSVLAYDIHYWVGKSSSRDEQGCAAIYTTQLDDYLGGGPVQHREVQGYESDLFKGYFKQGIIYKKGGVASGMTHVETNVYNVRRLLHVKGRRNVTATEVSLGSGT
;
A
#
# COMPACT_ATOMS: atom_id res chain seq x y z
N MET A 1 -6.81 -5.99 -3.58
CA MET A 1 -8.03 -6.82 -3.59
C MET A 1 -7.60 -8.28 -3.54
N LEU A 2 -8.02 -9.01 -2.50
CA LEU A 2 -7.88 -10.47 -2.46
C LEU A 2 -9.25 -11.08 -2.70
N THR A 3 -9.30 -12.13 -3.52
CA THR A 3 -10.50 -12.95 -3.68
C THR A 3 -10.34 -14.23 -2.89
N ARG A 4 -11.26 -14.51 -1.98
CA ARG A 4 -11.32 -15.77 -1.22
C ARG A 4 -12.55 -16.55 -1.67
N ARG A 5 -12.40 -17.86 -1.88
CA ARG A 5 -13.53 -18.73 -2.27
C ARG A 5 -14.13 -19.36 -1.01
N LEU A 6 -15.39 -19.03 -0.71
CA LEU A 6 -16.18 -19.67 0.36
C LEU A 6 -17.18 -20.62 -0.32
N GLY A 7 -16.75 -21.87 -0.55
CA GLY A 7 -17.57 -22.86 -1.26
C GLY A 7 -17.80 -22.50 -2.73
N SER A 8 -19.06 -22.30 -3.14
CA SER A 8 -19.43 -21.84 -4.49
C SER A 8 -19.41 -20.31 -4.65
N VAL A 9 -19.19 -19.54 -3.58
CA VAL A 9 -19.29 -18.08 -3.57
C VAL A 9 -17.90 -17.43 -3.48
N LEU A 10 -17.70 -16.32 -4.19
CA LEU A 10 -16.51 -15.47 -4.09
C LEU A 10 -16.75 -14.40 -3.03
N ALA A 11 -15.84 -14.31 -2.06
CA ALA A 11 -15.77 -13.22 -1.10
C ALA A 11 -14.56 -12.33 -1.43
N TYR A 12 -14.75 -11.03 -1.26
CA TYR A 12 -13.77 -10.03 -1.63
C TYR A 12 -13.36 -9.20 -0.41
N ASP A 13 -12.05 -8.95 -0.31
CA ASP A 13 -11.49 -7.98 0.63
C ASP A 13 -10.94 -6.79 -0.17
N ILE A 14 -11.53 -5.61 -0.01
CA ILE A 14 -11.07 -4.36 -0.61
C ILE A 14 -10.21 -3.65 0.43
N HIS A 15 -8.97 -3.34 0.06
CA HIS A 15 -8.05 -2.60 0.92
C HIS A 15 -7.68 -1.30 0.23
N TYR A 16 -7.78 -0.18 0.93
CA TYR A 16 -7.18 1.08 0.51
C TYR A 16 -6.08 1.47 1.48
N TRP A 17 -4.93 1.85 0.91
CA TRP A 17 -3.72 2.12 1.67
C TRP A 17 -3.43 3.63 1.72
N VAL A 18 -3.14 4.13 2.92
CA VAL A 18 -2.92 5.55 3.21
C VAL A 18 -1.48 5.78 3.63
N GLY A 19 -0.74 6.50 2.78
CA GLY A 19 0.64 6.90 3.05
C GLY A 19 0.74 8.01 4.08
N LYS A 20 1.83 8.05 4.86
CA LYS A 20 2.08 9.10 5.88
C LYS A 20 2.09 10.51 5.31
N SER A 21 2.48 10.66 4.04
CA SER A 21 2.57 11.95 3.35
C SER A 21 1.39 12.20 2.40
N SER A 22 0.37 11.35 2.41
CA SER A 22 -0.81 11.53 1.54
C SER A 22 -1.65 12.72 2.00
N SER A 23 -2.17 13.49 1.04
CA SER A 23 -3.01 14.64 1.34
C SER A 23 -4.42 14.22 1.78
N ARG A 24 -5.18 15.16 2.34
CA ARG A 24 -6.56 14.88 2.79
C ARG A 24 -7.48 14.51 1.64
N ASP A 25 -7.31 15.16 0.50
CA ASP A 25 -8.05 14.87 -0.74
C ASP A 25 -7.67 13.51 -1.31
N GLU A 26 -6.38 13.14 -1.37
CA GLU A 26 -5.96 11.79 -1.81
C GLU A 26 -6.58 10.69 -0.93
N GLN A 27 -6.59 10.89 0.39
CA GLN A 27 -7.22 9.97 1.34
C GLN A 27 -8.74 9.88 1.13
N GLY A 28 -9.40 11.03 0.94
CA GLY A 28 -10.84 11.09 0.68
C GLY A 28 -11.22 10.40 -0.63
N CYS A 29 -10.46 10.66 -1.70
CA CYS A 29 -10.62 10.00 -2.98
C CYS A 29 -10.47 8.48 -2.86
N ALA A 30 -9.44 7.99 -2.15
CA ALA A 30 -9.24 6.56 -1.94
C ALA A 30 -10.43 5.90 -1.21
N ALA A 31 -10.98 6.57 -0.19
CA ALA A 31 -12.17 6.09 0.51
C ALA A 31 -13.41 6.05 -0.40
N ILE A 32 -13.65 7.12 -1.17
CA ILE A 32 -14.79 7.19 -2.11
C ILE A 32 -14.68 6.09 -3.18
N TYR A 33 -13.50 5.89 -3.76
CA TYR A 33 -13.29 4.81 -4.74
C TYR A 33 -13.50 3.42 -4.14
N THR A 34 -13.15 3.23 -2.87
CA THR A 34 -13.40 1.96 -2.15
C THR A 34 -14.88 1.69 -2.03
N THR A 35 -15.68 2.69 -1.64
CA THR A 35 -17.15 2.58 -1.57
C THR A 35 -17.76 2.31 -2.94
N GLN A 36 -17.35 3.03 -3.98
CA GLN A 36 -17.86 2.81 -5.34
C GLN A 36 -17.55 1.39 -5.86
N LEU A 37 -16.36 0.87 -5.54
CA LEU A 37 -15.99 -0.49 -5.90
C LEU A 37 -16.78 -1.54 -5.12
N ASP A 38 -17.06 -1.28 -3.84
CA ASP A 38 -17.90 -2.12 -3.00
C ASP A 38 -19.33 -2.22 -3.54
N ASP A 39 -19.93 -1.07 -3.88
CA ASP A 39 -21.25 -0.97 -4.51
C ASP A 39 -21.28 -1.73 -5.84
N TYR A 40 -20.24 -1.57 -6.66
CA TYR A 40 -20.11 -2.27 -7.95
C TYR A 40 -20.05 -3.79 -7.79
N LEU A 41 -19.45 -4.29 -6.70
CA LEU A 41 -19.39 -5.70 -6.35
C LEU A 41 -20.62 -6.20 -5.58
N GLY A 42 -21.66 -5.37 -5.48
CA GLY A 42 -22.94 -5.73 -4.85
C GLY A 42 -22.96 -5.61 -3.33
N GLY A 43 -22.06 -4.82 -2.73
CA GLY A 43 -22.02 -4.55 -1.29
C GLY A 43 -21.65 -5.74 -0.39
N GLY A 44 -21.20 -6.84 -0.99
CA GLY A 44 -20.69 -8.03 -0.29
C GLY A 44 -19.22 -7.97 0.17
N PRO A 45 -18.31 -7.19 -0.45
CA PRO A 45 -16.93 -7.11 0.02
C PRO A 45 -16.74 -6.54 1.43
N VAL A 46 -15.63 -6.91 2.09
CA VAL A 46 -15.18 -6.28 3.33
C VAL A 46 -14.16 -5.18 3.00
N GLN A 47 -14.41 -3.97 3.46
CA GLN A 47 -13.52 -2.83 3.25
C GLN A 47 -12.53 -2.67 4.42
N HIS A 48 -11.25 -2.49 4.09
CA HIS A 48 -10.15 -2.36 5.05
C HIS A 48 -9.36 -1.07 4.79
N ARG A 49 -9.19 -0.26 5.83
CA ARG A 49 -8.30 0.91 5.81
C ARG A 49 -6.91 0.51 6.29
N GLU A 50 -5.93 0.58 5.41
CA GLU A 50 -4.54 0.23 5.70
C GLU A 50 -3.71 1.50 5.84
N VAL A 51 -3.05 1.71 6.99
CA VAL A 51 -2.24 2.92 7.23
C VAL A 51 -0.78 2.55 7.22
N GLN A 52 0.06 3.36 6.57
CA GLN A 52 1.50 3.13 6.50
C GLN A 52 2.13 2.85 7.86
N GLY A 53 2.69 1.65 8.03
CA GLY A 53 3.34 1.18 9.25
C GLY A 53 2.39 0.54 10.29
N TYR A 54 1.08 0.55 10.04
CA TYR A 54 0.04 -0.05 10.87
C TYR A 54 -0.89 -0.95 10.05
N GLU A 55 -0.38 -1.49 8.94
CA GLU A 55 -1.15 -2.37 8.07
C GLU A 55 -1.57 -3.65 8.81
N SER A 56 -2.76 -4.16 8.46
CA SER A 56 -3.29 -5.41 8.96
C SER A 56 -2.40 -6.59 8.58
N ASP A 57 -2.39 -7.64 9.40
CA ASP A 57 -1.63 -8.86 9.09
C ASP A 57 -2.13 -9.54 7.81
N LEU A 58 -3.42 -9.39 7.50
CA LEU A 58 -4.01 -9.84 6.24
C LEU A 58 -3.36 -9.12 5.05
N PHE A 59 -3.29 -7.79 5.09
CA PHE A 59 -2.69 -7.00 4.02
C PHE A 59 -1.19 -7.26 3.87
N LYS A 60 -0.46 -7.33 4.98
CA LYS A 60 0.98 -7.68 4.98
C LYS A 60 1.21 -9.08 4.40
N GLY A 61 0.28 -10.01 4.63
CA GLY A 61 0.32 -11.37 4.09
C GLY A 61 0.30 -11.46 2.56
N TYR A 62 -0.14 -10.41 1.85
CA TYR A 62 -0.14 -10.35 0.38
C TYR A 62 1.27 -10.12 -0.19
N PHE A 63 2.12 -9.41 0.54
CA PHE A 63 3.46 -9.04 0.10
C PHE A 63 4.50 -9.99 0.71
N LYS A 64 4.75 -11.13 0.07
CA LYS A 64 5.66 -12.18 0.59
C LYS A 64 7.09 -11.69 0.83
N GLN A 65 7.51 -10.65 0.12
CA GLN A 65 8.84 -10.03 0.22
C GLN A 65 8.85 -8.80 1.13
N GLY A 66 7.72 -8.49 1.77
CA GLY A 66 7.54 -7.29 2.57
C GLY A 66 7.12 -6.07 1.75
N ILE A 67 6.93 -4.94 2.45
CA ILE A 67 6.45 -3.68 1.87
C ILE A 67 7.61 -2.68 1.81
N ILE A 68 7.80 -2.05 0.65
CA ILE A 68 8.80 -1.01 0.44
C ILE A 68 8.12 0.35 0.40
N TYR A 69 8.36 1.20 1.40
CA TYR A 69 7.89 2.58 1.40
C TYR A 69 8.87 3.46 0.62
N LYS A 70 8.37 4.07 -0.46
CA LYS A 70 9.12 5.02 -1.28
C LYS A 70 8.80 6.45 -0.83
N LYS A 71 9.79 7.33 -0.78
CA LYS A 71 9.57 8.76 -0.54
C LYS A 71 9.02 9.40 -1.82
N GLY A 72 8.13 10.39 -1.68
CA GLY A 72 7.48 11.07 -2.79
C GLY A 72 6.02 10.63 -2.96
N GLY A 73 5.43 10.97 -4.10
CA GLY A 73 4.04 10.67 -4.44
C GLY A 73 3.63 11.39 -5.72
N VAL A 74 2.34 11.38 -6.04
CA VAL A 74 1.80 12.04 -7.24
C VAL A 74 2.10 13.54 -7.21
N ALA A 75 1.92 14.19 -6.06
CA ALA A 75 2.26 15.60 -5.85
C ALA A 75 3.73 15.94 -6.09
N SER A 76 4.65 14.96 -5.93
CA SER A 76 6.08 15.13 -6.22
C SER A 76 6.48 14.64 -7.62
N GLY A 77 5.51 14.35 -8.49
CA GLY A 77 5.75 13.90 -9.87
C GLY A 77 6.13 12.43 -10.03
N MET A 78 5.93 11.57 -9.02
CA MET A 78 6.16 10.13 -9.19
C MET A 78 5.01 9.46 -9.94
N THR A 79 5.33 8.84 -11.07
CA THR A 79 4.50 7.85 -11.74
C THR A 79 5.08 6.46 -11.51
N HIS A 80 4.22 5.44 -11.35
CA HIS A 80 4.68 4.05 -11.31
C HIS A 80 5.10 3.63 -12.73
N VAL A 81 6.36 3.89 -13.07
CA VAL A 81 7.01 3.35 -14.27
C VAL A 81 8.06 2.36 -13.80
N GLU A 82 8.05 1.14 -14.34
CA GLU A 82 9.19 0.23 -14.24
C GLU A 82 10.34 0.81 -15.06
N THR A 83 10.99 1.86 -14.56
CA THR A 83 12.16 2.44 -15.20
C THR A 83 13.36 1.56 -14.89
N ASN A 84 13.91 0.96 -15.96
CA ASN A 84 15.19 0.25 -16.01
C ASN A 84 16.19 0.72 -14.93
N VAL A 85 16.51 -0.19 -14.00
CA VAL A 85 16.93 0.06 -12.62
C VAL A 85 18.41 0.45 -12.44
N TYR A 86 19.08 0.98 -13.47
CA TYR A 86 20.55 1.06 -13.49
C TYR A 86 21.17 2.33 -12.86
N ASN A 87 20.38 3.30 -12.38
CA ASN A 87 20.92 4.58 -11.86
C ASN A 87 20.21 5.12 -10.59
N VAL A 88 19.68 4.23 -9.75
CA VAL A 88 18.91 4.64 -8.56
C VAL A 88 19.82 4.69 -7.33
N ARG A 89 20.19 5.90 -6.87
CA ARG A 89 20.87 6.12 -5.58
C ARG A 89 19.84 6.32 -4.46
N ARG A 90 19.62 5.30 -3.63
CA ARG A 90 18.65 5.33 -2.50
C ARG A 90 19.19 4.55 -1.31
N LEU A 91 18.81 4.95 -0.09
CA LEU A 91 19.11 4.21 1.14
C LEU A 91 17.80 3.67 1.73
N LEU A 92 17.77 2.38 2.05
CA LEU A 92 16.60 1.72 2.63
C LEU A 92 16.92 1.26 4.06
N HIS A 93 16.11 1.68 5.01
CA HIS A 93 16.11 1.16 6.37
C HIS A 93 15.15 -0.04 6.44
N VAL A 94 15.72 -1.25 6.56
CA VAL A 94 14.96 -2.50 6.64
C VAL A 94 14.70 -2.88 8.10
N LYS A 95 13.45 -3.18 8.44
CA LYS A 95 13.02 -3.63 9.77
C LYS A 95 11.99 -4.76 9.69
N GLY A 96 11.95 -5.58 10.75
CA GLY A 96 10.95 -6.64 10.95
C GLY A 96 11.49 -8.04 10.70
N ARG A 97 10.91 -9.04 11.40
CA ARG A 97 11.28 -10.47 11.28
C ARG A 97 10.23 -11.29 10.53
N ARG A 98 8.95 -11.13 10.85
CA ARG A 98 7.82 -11.80 10.17
C ARG A 98 7.24 -10.98 9.02
N ASN A 99 7.05 -9.68 9.24
CA ASN A 99 6.56 -8.73 8.25
C ASN A 99 7.66 -7.71 7.99
N VAL A 100 8.48 -7.95 6.95
CA VAL A 100 9.60 -7.08 6.61
C VAL A 100 9.08 -5.79 5.97
N THR A 101 9.61 -4.65 6.40
CA THR A 101 9.36 -3.35 5.79
C THR A 101 10.67 -2.65 5.47
N ALA A 102 10.74 -1.98 4.33
CA ALA A 102 11.89 -1.19 3.92
C ALA A 102 11.46 0.26 3.68
N THR A 103 11.98 1.19 4.48
CA THR A 103 11.64 2.62 4.36
C THR A 103 12.80 3.36 3.73
N GLU A 104 12.55 4.15 2.69
CA GLU A 104 13.57 5.04 2.16
C GLU A 104 13.94 6.16 3.15
N VAL A 105 15.24 6.36 3.35
CA VAL A 105 15.81 7.37 4.24
C VAL A 105 16.81 8.26 3.50
N SER A 106 17.13 9.42 4.07
CA SER A 106 18.10 10.37 3.50
C SER A 106 19.50 9.75 3.39
N LEU A 107 20.20 10.05 2.29
CA LEU A 107 21.58 9.59 2.01
C LEU A 107 22.67 10.37 2.79
N GLY A 108 22.29 11.15 3.81
CA GLY A 108 23.23 11.94 4.60
C GLY A 108 23.89 11.12 5.70
N SER A 109 25.21 11.25 5.87
CA SER A 109 25.93 10.78 7.05
C SER A 109 25.35 11.44 8.30
N GLY A 110 24.91 10.64 9.28
CA GLY A 110 24.43 11.16 10.55
C GLY A 110 25.49 12.06 11.20
N THR A 111 25.11 13.30 11.48
CA THR A 111 25.76 14.17 12.47
C THR A 111 24.95 14.11 13.74
#